data_AF-A0A9X3JI43-F1
#
_entry.id   AF-A0A9X3JI43-F1
#
_cell.length_a   1.000
_cell.length_b   1.000
_cell.length_c   1.000
_cell.angle_alpha   90.00
_cell.angle_beta   90.00
_cell.angle_gamma   90.00
#
_symmetry.space_group_name_H-M   'P 1'
#
loop_
_entity.id
_entity.type
_entity.pdbx_description
1 polymer ?
#
loop_
_entity_poly.entity_id
_entity_poly.type
_entity_poly.pdbx_seq_one_letter_code
_entity_poly.pdbx_strand_id
1 'polypeptide(L)'
;MTLTTNTPTPVRTAPDVRLPADDHRGRLVRTVFASARLMAVLPPEFDTLTTALTAAIKAAAEARQTPVPADDLAAEVDATLRAGGSVDVADLISKLGVAETARAHRNAAVKLLAEAPARYRDELVQVIVDSSDALYDALAEDLDTVLNDAEEIAAKLGGVTSAEEAVDNGLADEFAALRRLARRHDEVRKDHRDLLNAANDLYRREGGRVLLARTMYAGIGSAWPRYAEELRGHATADLTGRVVSSAPFDPFGSSTDDLLLVVRHRATLSPRIGRPGDEADGAVVIRDTSVHLVRNPRTGELEPVRPEPGSLQAWHGSEANVLAHQLPGGSPAGLRDYSAAQQG
;
A
#
# COMPACT_ATOMS: atom_id res chain seq x y z
N MET A 1 8.45 6.09 -37.36
CA MET A 1 8.17 5.58 -36.00
C MET A 1 9.50 5.45 -35.28
N THR A 2 9.86 6.46 -34.49
CA THR A 2 11.05 6.46 -33.63
C THR A 2 10.72 5.62 -32.39
N LEU A 3 11.35 4.45 -32.27
CA LEU A 3 11.34 3.66 -31.05
C LEU A 3 12.02 4.50 -29.97
N THR A 4 11.23 5.06 -29.06
CA THR A 4 11.74 5.66 -27.83
C THR A 4 12.41 4.55 -27.05
N THR A 5 13.74 4.53 -27.07
CA THR A 5 14.54 3.66 -26.22
C THR A 5 14.26 4.06 -24.79
N ASN A 6 13.42 3.28 -24.10
CA ASN A 6 13.23 3.35 -22.66
C ASN A 6 14.60 3.14 -22.01
N THR A 7 15.27 4.25 -21.68
CA THR A 7 16.51 4.21 -20.93
C THR A 7 16.10 3.76 -19.52
N PRO A 8 16.62 2.64 -19.00
CA PRO A 8 16.23 2.16 -17.69
C PRO A 8 16.59 3.23 -16.66
N THR A 9 15.58 3.82 -16.02
CA THR A 9 15.80 4.73 -14.89
C THR A 9 16.62 3.98 -13.84
N PRO A 10 17.76 4.54 -13.40
CA PRO A 10 18.59 3.86 -12.40
C PRO A 10 17.76 3.59 -11.15
N VAL A 11 17.82 2.36 -10.65
CA VAL A 11 17.08 1.95 -9.46
C VAL A 11 17.60 2.75 -8.27
N ARG A 12 16.79 3.69 -7.76
CA ARG A 12 17.10 4.41 -6.53
C ARG A 12 17.10 3.43 -5.37
N THR A 13 18.13 3.50 -4.53
CA THR A 13 18.20 2.73 -3.29
C THR A 13 17.69 3.59 -2.14
N ALA A 14 16.89 3.00 -1.25
CA ALA A 14 16.44 3.70 -0.05
C ALA A 14 17.66 4.11 0.81
N PRO A 15 17.70 5.35 1.31
CA PRO A 15 18.79 5.78 2.15
C PRO A 15 18.72 5.08 3.52
N ASP A 16 19.87 4.72 4.09
CA ASP A 16 19.97 4.13 5.43
C ASP A 16 19.75 5.22 6.50
N VAL A 17 18.49 5.60 6.67
CA VAL A 17 18.08 6.71 7.53
C VAL A 17 16.97 6.24 8.46
N ARG A 18 17.22 6.34 9.77
CA ARG A 18 16.19 6.15 10.79
C ARG A 18 15.28 7.39 10.82
N LEU A 19 14.04 7.20 10.39
CA LEU A 19 12.97 8.18 10.49
C LEU A 19 12.01 7.81 11.62
N PRO A 20 11.41 8.80 12.30
CA PRO A 20 10.40 8.54 13.32
C PRO A 20 9.23 7.78 12.71
N ALA A 21 8.79 6.71 13.37
CA ALA A 21 7.86 5.71 12.81
C ALA A 21 6.40 5.93 13.21
N ASP A 22 6.12 6.84 14.13
CA ASP A 22 4.89 6.77 14.91
C ASP A 22 3.73 7.58 14.29
N ASP A 23 4.01 8.48 13.35
CA ASP A 23 3.00 9.29 12.66
C ASP A 23 2.74 8.86 11.21
N HIS A 24 1.74 9.48 10.56
CA HIS A 24 1.37 9.20 9.18
C HIS A 24 2.52 9.49 8.20
N ARG A 25 3.33 10.50 8.47
CA ARG A 25 4.47 10.90 7.63
C ARG A 25 5.56 9.83 7.64
N GLY A 26 5.93 9.35 8.82
CA GLY A 26 6.89 8.25 9.00
C GLY A 26 6.42 6.93 8.41
N ARG A 27 5.10 6.66 8.44
CA ARG A 27 4.53 5.52 7.71
C ARG A 27 4.67 5.69 6.19
N LEU A 28 4.32 6.86 5.67
CA LEU A 28 4.42 7.15 4.23
C LEU A 28 5.85 6.97 3.72
N VAL A 29 6.85 7.52 4.42
CA VAL A 29 8.23 7.37 3.97
C VAL A 29 8.68 5.92 3.98
N ARG A 30 8.30 5.12 4.99
CA ARG A 30 8.62 3.69 5.01
C ARG A 30 7.96 2.94 3.86
N THR A 31 6.70 3.24 3.56
CA THR A 31 6.00 2.67 2.40
C THR A 31 6.74 2.99 1.11
N VAL A 32 7.13 4.25 0.90
CA VAL A 32 7.87 4.66 -0.29
C VAL A 32 9.22 3.95 -0.36
N PHE A 33 9.98 3.90 0.73
CA PHE A 33 11.29 3.24 0.77
C PHE A 33 11.22 1.72 0.55
N ALA A 34 10.09 1.09 0.87
CA ALA A 34 9.86 -0.33 0.64
C ALA A 34 9.52 -0.68 -0.81
N SER A 35 9.20 0.31 -1.65
CA SER A 35 8.85 0.11 -3.06
C SER A 35 9.81 0.84 -4.00
N ALA A 36 10.55 0.07 -4.80
CA ALA A 36 11.40 0.61 -5.86
C ALA A 36 10.60 1.42 -6.89
N ARG A 37 9.34 1.03 -7.14
CA ARG A 37 8.40 1.73 -8.02
C ARG A 37 8.09 3.12 -7.49
N LEU A 38 7.73 3.24 -6.21
CA LEU A 38 7.42 4.52 -5.57
C LEU A 38 8.66 5.42 -5.46
N MET A 39 9.83 4.85 -5.14
CA MET A 39 11.10 5.59 -5.12
C MET A 39 11.47 6.21 -6.47
N ALA A 40 11.15 5.53 -7.58
CA ALA A 40 11.44 6.02 -8.92
C ALA A 40 10.67 7.30 -9.29
N VAL A 41 9.53 7.54 -8.64
CA VAL A 41 8.64 8.69 -8.89
C VAL A 41 9.13 9.97 -8.20
N LEU A 42 9.96 9.85 -7.15
CA LEU A 42 10.39 11.01 -6.36
C LEU A 42 11.16 12.05 -7.21
N PRO A 43 11.06 13.35 -6.89
CA PRO A 43 11.76 14.38 -7.66
C PRO A 43 13.28 14.28 -7.48
N PRO A 44 14.09 14.86 -8.40
CA PRO A 44 15.56 14.87 -8.28
C PRO A 44 16.09 15.53 -7.00
N GLU A 45 15.30 16.41 -6.38
CA GLU A 45 15.61 17.03 -5.08
C GLU A 45 15.82 15.98 -3.98
N PHE A 46 15.11 14.85 -4.04
CA PHE A 46 15.27 13.75 -3.08
C PHE A 46 16.71 13.21 -3.03
N ASP A 47 17.34 13.03 -4.19
CA ASP A 47 18.73 12.54 -4.29
C ASP A 47 19.72 13.56 -3.75
N THR A 48 19.46 14.85 -4.01
CA THR A 48 20.26 15.97 -3.51
C THR A 48 20.21 16.04 -1.98
N LEU A 49 19.01 15.94 -1.39
CA LEU A 49 18.82 15.95 0.05
C LEU A 49 19.41 14.71 0.73
N THR A 50 19.34 13.54 0.09
CA THR A 50 19.96 12.31 0.60
C THR A 50 21.48 12.45 0.68
N THR A 51 22.09 13.05 -0.34
CA THR A 51 23.52 13.36 -0.37
C THR A 51 23.88 14.36 0.73
N ALA A 52 23.10 15.43 0.88
CA ALA A 52 23.29 16.45 1.91
C ALA A 52 23.16 15.87 3.33
N LEU A 53 22.18 14.99 3.56
CA LEU A 53 22.01 14.29 4.84
C LEU A 53 23.21 13.41 5.18
N THR A 54 23.72 12.64 4.20
CA THR A 54 24.89 11.78 4.39
C THR A 54 26.12 12.62 4.75
N ALA A 55 26.34 13.74 4.06
CA ALA A 55 27.40 14.67 4.36
C ALA A 55 27.23 15.31 5.75
N ALA A 56 26.01 15.69 6.13
CA ALA A 56 25.71 16.25 7.45
C ALA A 56 25.98 15.25 8.59
N ILE A 57 25.60 13.97 8.42
CA ILE A 57 25.89 12.91 9.40
C ILE A 57 27.40 12.76 9.58
N LYS A 58 28.16 12.72 8.48
CA LYS A 58 29.61 12.64 8.51
C LYS A 58 30.25 13.85 9.20
N ALA A 59 29.84 15.07 8.82
CA ALA A 59 30.33 16.30 9.43
C ALA A 59 30.03 16.37 10.93
N ALA A 60 28.83 15.96 11.36
CA ALA A 60 28.46 15.88 12.77
C ALA A 60 29.34 14.89 13.55
N ALA A 61 29.67 13.75 12.95
CA ALA A 61 30.56 12.76 13.55
C ALA A 61 32.00 13.27 13.67
N GLU A 62 32.54 13.89 12.61
CA GLU A 62 33.88 14.48 12.59
C GLU A 62 34.03 15.63 13.59
N ALA A 63 33.01 16.50 13.70
CA ALA A 63 33.01 17.59 14.67
C ALA A 63 33.14 17.08 16.12
N ARG A 64 32.43 15.99 16.46
CA ARG A 64 32.51 15.37 17.80
C ARG A 64 33.90 14.81 18.12
N GLN A 65 34.59 14.31 17.10
CA GLN A 65 35.93 13.72 17.23
C GLN A 65 37.05 14.76 17.18
N THR A 66 36.77 15.99 16.73
CA THR A 66 37.76 17.06 16.65
C THR A 66 38.38 17.30 18.03
N PRO A 67 39.71 17.20 18.21
CA PRO A 67 40.34 17.40 19.51
C PRO A 67 40.12 18.82 20.05
N VAL A 68 40.06 18.95 21.38
CA VAL A 68 40.23 20.25 22.04
C VAL A 68 41.73 20.49 22.16
N PRO A 69 42.25 21.69 21.83
CA PRO A 69 43.61 22.06 22.20
C PRO A 69 43.78 21.89 23.72
N ALA A 70 44.48 20.83 24.09
CA ALA A 70 44.86 20.53 25.46
C ALA A 70 46.33 20.93 25.59
N ASP A 71 46.58 22.23 25.52
CA ASP A 71 47.82 22.74 26.09
C ASP A 71 47.69 22.51 27.59
N ASP A 72 48.47 21.59 28.14
CA ASP A 72 48.56 21.35 29.58
C ASP A 72 49.37 22.49 30.20
N LEU A 73 48.78 23.69 30.16
CA LEU A 73 49.35 24.93 30.68
C LEU A 73 49.63 24.78 32.18
N ALA A 74 48.92 23.90 32.88
CA ALA A 74 49.19 23.57 34.27
C ALA A 74 50.52 22.82 34.42
N ALA A 75 50.76 21.79 33.60
CA ALA A 75 52.04 21.09 33.58
C ALA A 75 53.21 21.99 33.12
N GLU A 76 52.98 22.88 32.16
CA GLU A 76 53.98 23.88 31.72
C GLU A 76 54.36 24.82 32.87
N VAL A 77 53.37 25.41 33.55
CA VAL A 77 53.58 26.27 34.72
C VAL A 77 54.28 25.52 35.86
N ASP A 78 53.84 24.30 36.17
CA ASP A 78 54.42 23.46 37.22
C ASP A 78 55.88 23.09 36.92
N ALA A 79 56.21 22.77 35.65
CA ALA A 79 57.58 22.52 35.22
C ALA A 79 58.46 23.78 35.34
N THR A 80 57.97 24.95 34.92
CA THR A 80 58.70 26.22 35.04
C THR A 80 58.99 26.59 36.49
N LEU A 81 57.98 26.46 37.37
CA LEU A 81 58.13 26.75 38.80
C LEU A 81 59.09 25.77 39.49
N ARG A 82 59.02 24.47 39.19
CA ARG A 82 59.95 23.47 39.74
C ARG A 82 61.40 23.68 39.28
N ALA A 83 61.59 24.22 38.08
CA ALA A 83 62.91 24.60 37.58
C ALA A 83 63.46 25.90 38.22
N GLY A 84 62.71 26.53 39.13
CA GLY A 84 63.07 27.82 39.74
C GLY A 84 62.92 29.02 38.81
N GLY A 85 62.21 28.85 37.68
CA GLY A 85 61.90 29.92 36.74
C GLY A 85 60.77 30.81 37.23
N SER A 86 60.65 32.00 36.63
CA SER A 86 59.52 32.90 36.83
C SER A 86 58.48 32.70 35.72
N VAL A 87 57.20 32.72 36.08
CA VAL A 87 56.08 32.60 35.13
C VAL A 87 55.64 34.00 34.70
N ASP A 88 55.55 34.24 33.40
CA ASP A 88 54.91 35.45 32.86
C ASP A 88 53.38 35.28 32.97
N VAL A 89 52.80 35.96 33.94
CA VAL A 89 51.35 35.91 34.22
C VAL A 89 50.54 36.47 33.06
N ALA A 90 51.04 37.50 32.35
CA ALA A 90 50.32 38.10 31.24
C ALA A 90 50.28 37.15 30.03
N ASP A 91 51.39 36.46 29.74
CA ASP A 91 51.44 35.41 28.72
C ASP A 91 50.53 34.23 29.08
N LEU A 92 50.55 33.78 30.33
CA LEU A 92 49.68 32.69 30.80
C LEU A 92 48.18 33.02 30.65
N ILE A 93 47.76 34.22 31.04
CA ILE A 93 46.37 34.67 30.88
C ILE A 93 45.98 34.72 29.41
N SER A 94 46.87 35.21 28.54
CA SER A 94 46.65 35.25 27.09
C SER A 94 46.47 33.85 26.51
N LYS A 95 47.36 32.90 26.85
CA LYS A 95 47.28 31.49 26.43
C LYS A 95 45.99 30.82 26.90
N LEU A 96 45.58 31.05 28.16
CA LEU A 96 44.30 30.55 28.69
C LEU A 96 43.10 31.10 27.91
N GLY A 97 43.08 32.40 27.60
CA GLY A 97 42.00 33.03 26.83
C GLY A 97 41.86 32.48 25.41
N VAL A 98 42.97 32.20 24.73
CA VAL A 98 42.97 31.55 23.41
C VAL A 98 42.41 30.13 23.48
N ALA A 99 42.85 29.35 24.48
CA ALA A 99 42.37 27.97 24.68
C ALA A 99 40.87 27.91 25.01
N GLU A 100 40.37 28.80 25.87
CA GLU A 100 38.94 28.92 26.18
C GLU A 100 38.12 29.33 24.96
N THR A 101 38.60 30.30 24.18
CA THR A 101 37.93 30.73 22.93
C THR A 101 37.87 29.59 21.93
N ALA A 102 38.95 28.83 21.75
CA ALA A 102 38.99 27.66 20.87
C ALA A 102 37.99 26.57 21.33
N ARG A 103 37.89 26.31 22.64
CA ARG A 103 36.89 25.40 23.22
C ARG A 103 35.46 25.87 22.95
N ALA A 104 35.18 27.16 23.15
CA ALA A 104 33.87 27.73 22.90
C ALA A 104 33.46 27.62 21.42
N HIS A 105 34.37 27.99 20.50
CA HIS A 105 34.12 27.86 19.06
C HIS A 105 33.90 26.40 18.63
N ARG A 106 34.71 25.46 19.14
CA ARG A 106 34.50 24.02 18.88
C ARG A 106 33.12 23.58 19.36
N ASN A 107 32.75 23.90 20.60
CA ASN A 107 31.46 23.49 21.16
C ASN A 107 30.28 24.08 20.35
N ALA A 108 30.39 25.34 19.92
CA ALA A 108 29.42 25.97 19.05
C ALA A 108 29.31 25.27 17.68
N ALA A 109 30.45 24.94 17.06
CA ALA A 109 30.48 24.21 15.78
C ALA A 109 29.91 22.79 15.90
N VAL A 110 30.24 22.06 16.97
CA VAL A 110 29.69 20.74 17.27
C VAL A 110 28.17 20.81 17.42
N LYS A 111 27.67 21.80 18.17
CA LYS A 111 26.23 21.99 18.34
C LYS A 111 25.53 22.27 17.01
N LEU A 112 26.05 23.22 16.22
CA LEU A 112 25.50 23.57 14.91
C LEU A 112 25.44 22.35 13.97
N LEU A 113 26.53 21.60 13.86
CA LEU A 113 26.61 20.45 12.98
C LEU A 113 25.77 19.26 13.47
N ALA A 114 25.53 19.14 14.78
CA ALA A 114 24.68 18.10 15.34
C ALA A 114 23.19 18.28 14.97
N GLU A 115 22.74 19.50 14.66
CA GLU A 115 21.36 19.81 14.30
C GLU A 115 21.07 19.58 12.80
N ALA A 116 22.07 19.71 11.93
CA ALA A 116 21.91 19.63 10.48
C ALA A 116 21.28 18.31 9.97
N PRO A 117 21.65 17.10 10.49
CA PRO A 117 21.01 15.86 10.06
C PRO A 117 19.50 15.81 10.31
N ALA A 118 19.01 16.39 11.41
CA ALA A 118 17.58 16.41 11.70
C ALA A 118 16.82 17.25 10.67
N ARG A 119 17.35 18.44 10.35
CA ARG A 119 16.77 19.32 9.33
C ARG A 119 16.65 18.64 7.96
N TYR A 120 17.71 17.99 7.47
CA TYR A 120 17.63 17.31 6.16
C TYR A 120 16.70 16.10 6.17
N ARG A 121 16.51 15.42 7.31
CA ARG A 121 15.49 14.37 7.43
C ARG A 121 14.08 14.95 7.31
N ASP A 122 13.82 16.08 7.97
CA ASP A 122 12.52 16.74 7.88
C ASP A 122 12.23 17.24 6.45
N GLU A 123 13.24 17.80 5.78
CA GLU A 123 13.13 18.19 4.36
C GLU A 123 12.86 16.99 3.45
N LEU A 124 13.54 15.85 3.64
CA LEU A 124 13.27 14.60 2.90
C LEU A 124 11.84 14.08 3.12
N VAL A 125 11.37 14.09 4.36
CA VAL A 125 10.00 13.69 4.70
C VAL A 125 9.01 14.60 3.98
N GLN A 126 9.26 15.91 3.98
CA GLN A 126 8.39 16.88 3.32
C GLN A 126 8.34 16.68 1.81
N VAL A 127 9.48 16.44 1.13
CA VAL A 127 9.51 16.12 -0.30
C VAL A 127 8.67 14.90 -0.64
N ILE A 128 8.71 13.85 0.18
CA ILE A 128 7.89 12.64 -0.04
C ILE A 128 6.41 12.95 0.15
N VAL A 129 6.05 13.70 1.20
CA VAL A 129 4.67 14.11 1.47
C VAL A 129 4.13 14.96 0.30
N ASP A 130 4.90 15.92 -0.19
CA ASP A 130 4.51 16.80 -1.29
C ASP A 130 4.43 16.05 -2.63
N SER A 131 5.11 14.90 -2.74
CA SER A 131 5.05 14.02 -3.91
C SER A 131 3.86 13.04 -3.87
N SER A 132 3.00 13.08 -2.85
CA SER A 132 1.94 12.07 -2.66
C SER A 132 1.04 11.89 -3.89
N ASP A 133 0.60 12.97 -4.53
CA ASP A 133 -0.25 12.87 -5.72
C ASP A 133 0.46 12.19 -6.89
N ALA A 134 1.74 12.53 -7.12
CA ALA A 134 2.55 11.90 -8.16
C ALA A 134 2.73 10.39 -7.91
N LEU A 135 2.83 9.96 -6.65
CA LEU A 135 2.90 8.54 -6.29
C LEU A 135 1.61 7.80 -6.69
N TYR A 136 0.44 8.37 -6.40
CA TYR A 136 -0.84 7.77 -6.80
C TYR A 136 -1.03 7.78 -8.32
N ASP A 137 -0.65 8.88 -9.00
CA ASP A 137 -0.75 8.98 -10.46
C ASP A 137 0.13 7.96 -11.18
N ALA A 138 1.37 7.77 -10.71
CA ALA A 138 2.27 6.75 -11.27
C ALA A 138 1.72 5.33 -11.09
N LEU A 139 1.14 5.03 -9.91
CA LEU A 139 0.47 3.74 -9.71
C LEU A 139 -0.76 3.58 -10.62
N ALA A 140 -1.49 4.67 -10.89
CA ALA A 140 -2.67 4.64 -11.77
C ALA A 140 -2.27 4.29 -13.21
N GLU A 141 -1.23 4.94 -13.73
CA GLU A 141 -0.66 4.65 -15.05
C GLU A 141 -0.15 3.19 -15.14
N ASP A 142 0.55 2.72 -14.10
CA ASP A 142 1.01 1.34 -14.02
C ASP A 142 -0.15 0.33 -13.99
N LEU A 143 -1.21 0.62 -13.23
CA LEU A 143 -2.40 -0.22 -13.19
C LEU A 143 -3.08 -0.28 -14.55
N ASP A 144 -3.28 0.86 -15.21
CA ASP A 144 -3.91 0.91 -16.54
C ASP A 144 -3.10 0.15 -17.58
N THR A 145 -1.77 0.27 -17.55
CA THR A 145 -0.88 -0.51 -18.40
C THR A 145 -1.08 -2.01 -18.19
N VAL A 146 -1.04 -2.46 -16.92
CA VAL A 146 -1.21 -3.89 -16.58
C VAL A 146 -2.58 -4.41 -17.02
N LEU A 147 -3.64 -3.63 -16.82
CA LEU A 147 -5.00 -4.04 -17.19
C LEU A 147 -5.18 -4.08 -18.71
N ASN A 148 -4.61 -3.13 -19.46
CA ASN A 148 -4.66 -3.12 -20.93
C ASN A 148 -3.89 -4.32 -21.51
N ASP A 149 -2.68 -4.59 -21.02
CA ASP A 149 -1.89 -5.75 -21.43
C ASP A 149 -2.62 -7.06 -21.10
N ALA A 150 -3.25 -7.14 -19.92
CA ALA A 150 -3.99 -8.32 -19.49
C ALA A 150 -5.26 -8.54 -20.31
N GLU A 151 -5.93 -7.46 -20.74
CA GLU A 151 -7.10 -7.51 -21.64
C GLU A 151 -6.74 -8.10 -23.00
N GLU A 152 -5.59 -7.71 -23.57
CA GLU A 152 -5.10 -8.28 -24.82
C GLU A 152 -4.81 -9.80 -24.68
N ILE A 153 -4.17 -10.21 -23.58
CA ILE A 153 -3.86 -11.63 -23.33
C ILE A 153 -5.14 -12.43 -23.03
N ALA A 154 -6.07 -11.88 -22.25
CA ALA A 154 -7.34 -12.52 -21.94
C ALA A 154 -8.18 -12.75 -23.21
N ALA A 155 -8.16 -11.82 -24.17
CA ALA A 155 -8.81 -12.00 -25.46
C ALA A 155 -8.22 -13.17 -26.26
N LYS A 156 -6.90 -13.39 -26.20
CA LYS A 156 -6.23 -14.53 -26.85
C LYS A 156 -6.55 -15.86 -26.17
N LEU A 157 -6.62 -15.87 -24.84
CA LEU A 157 -7.01 -17.04 -24.04
C LEU A 157 -8.49 -17.42 -24.24
N GLY A 158 -9.36 -16.44 -24.51
CA GLY A 158 -10.78 -16.67 -24.70
C GLY A 158 -11.43 -17.26 -23.45
N GLY A 159 -11.89 -18.52 -23.56
CA GLY A 159 -12.51 -19.27 -22.49
C GLY A 159 -11.53 -19.94 -21.52
N VAL A 160 -10.25 -20.04 -21.89
CA VAL A 160 -9.24 -20.75 -21.11
C VAL A 160 -9.02 -20.09 -19.75
N THR A 161 -9.15 -20.87 -18.67
CA THR A 161 -8.99 -20.36 -17.29
C THR A 161 -7.92 -21.07 -16.49
N SER A 162 -7.42 -22.23 -16.94
CA SER A 162 -6.39 -22.98 -16.21
C SER A 162 -5.11 -23.20 -17.03
N ALA A 163 -4.03 -23.55 -16.34
CA ALA A 163 -2.75 -23.86 -16.98
C ALA A 163 -2.84 -25.13 -17.83
N GLU A 164 -3.54 -26.15 -17.33
CA GLU A 164 -3.76 -27.42 -18.03
C GLU A 164 -4.55 -27.18 -19.31
N GLU A 165 -5.65 -26.43 -19.23
CA GLU A 165 -6.47 -26.09 -20.39
C GLU A 165 -5.66 -25.25 -21.39
N ALA A 166 -4.80 -24.33 -20.93
CA ALA A 166 -3.92 -23.58 -21.81
C ALA A 166 -2.92 -24.47 -22.54
N VAL A 167 -2.35 -25.48 -21.88
CA VAL A 167 -1.46 -26.46 -22.52
C VAL A 167 -2.22 -27.27 -23.57
N ASP A 168 -3.40 -27.77 -23.22
CA ASP A 168 -4.23 -28.59 -24.13
C ASP A 168 -4.67 -27.80 -25.38
N ASN A 169 -4.82 -26.48 -25.27
CA ASN A 169 -5.19 -25.58 -26.36
C ASN A 169 -3.98 -24.92 -27.07
N GLY A 170 -2.74 -25.22 -26.67
CA GLY A 170 -1.54 -24.62 -27.26
C GLY A 170 -1.32 -23.14 -26.93
N LEU A 171 -1.90 -22.66 -25.83
CA LEU A 171 -1.88 -21.27 -25.33
C LEU A 171 -1.05 -21.12 -24.03
N ALA A 172 -0.09 -22.03 -23.82
CA ALA A 172 0.72 -22.05 -22.60
C ALA A 172 1.55 -20.76 -22.42
N ASP A 173 2.02 -20.15 -23.51
CA ASP A 173 2.81 -18.92 -23.48
C ASP A 173 1.96 -17.70 -23.08
N GLU A 174 0.74 -17.60 -23.61
CA GLU A 174 -0.25 -16.58 -23.23
C GLU A 174 -0.63 -16.72 -21.76
N PHE A 175 -0.88 -17.95 -21.29
CA PHE A 175 -1.19 -18.18 -19.88
C PHE A 175 0.00 -17.83 -18.97
N ALA A 176 1.22 -18.16 -19.39
CA ALA A 176 2.43 -17.75 -18.67
C ALA A 176 2.61 -16.22 -18.64
N ALA A 177 2.25 -15.52 -19.73
CA ALA A 177 2.24 -14.05 -19.78
C ALA A 177 1.20 -13.46 -18.81
N LEU A 178 -0.01 -14.01 -18.79
CA LEU A 178 -1.04 -13.61 -17.85
C LEU A 178 -0.61 -13.81 -16.39
N ARG A 179 0.06 -14.92 -16.06
CA ARG A 179 0.63 -15.14 -14.72
C ARG A 179 1.67 -14.09 -14.32
N ARG A 180 2.46 -13.58 -15.27
CA ARG A 180 3.39 -12.47 -15.03
C ARG A 180 2.64 -11.16 -14.76
N LEU A 181 1.60 -10.89 -15.52
CA LEU A 181 0.74 -9.71 -15.34
C LEU A 181 -0.02 -9.77 -14.00
N ALA A 182 -0.50 -10.94 -13.57
CA ALA A 182 -1.14 -11.12 -12.27
C ALA A 182 -0.22 -10.74 -11.11
N ARG A 183 1.07 -11.13 -11.19
CA ARG A 183 2.08 -10.70 -10.20
C ARG A 183 2.30 -9.20 -10.22
N ARG A 184 2.45 -8.59 -11.40
CA ARG A 184 2.62 -7.13 -11.52
C ARG A 184 1.39 -6.38 -11.02
N HIS A 185 0.17 -6.87 -11.29
CA HIS A 185 -1.07 -6.34 -10.76
C HIS A 185 -1.06 -6.36 -9.22
N ASP A 186 -0.72 -7.51 -8.61
CA ASP A 186 -0.65 -7.61 -7.15
C ASP A 186 0.40 -6.69 -6.54
N GLU A 187 1.58 -6.55 -7.16
CA GLU A 187 2.60 -5.59 -6.73
C GLU A 187 2.08 -4.15 -6.73
N VAL A 188 1.39 -3.73 -7.81
CA VAL A 188 0.76 -2.40 -7.90
C VAL A 188 -0.33 -2.24 -6.84
N ARG A 189 -1.17 -3.26 -6.63
CA ARG A 189 -2.21 -3.24 -5.60
C ARG A 189 -1.64 -3.22 -4.19
N LYS A 190 -0.54 -3.92 -3.94
CA LYS A 190 0.16 -3.91 -2.66
C LYS A 190 0.69 -2.51 -2.36
N ASP A 191 1.40 -1.89 -3.29
CA ASP A 191 1.91 -0.53 -3.11
C ASP A 191 0.77 0.48 -2.88
N HIS A 192 -0.34 0.33 -3.60
CA HIS A 192 -1.55 1.15 -3.40
C HIS A 192 -2.14 0.99 -1.99
N ARG A 193 -2.31 -0.25 -1.51
CA ARG A 193 -2.79 -0.53 -0.15
C ARG A 193 -1.84 0.02 0.90
N ASP A 194 -0.54 -0.13 0.70
CA ASP A 194 0.48 0.35 1.63
C ASP A 194 0.46 1.89 1.71
N LEU A 195 0.18 2.60 0.61
CA LEU A 195 0.00 4.06 0.60
C LEU A 195 -1.27 4.48 1.34
N LEU A 196 -2.41 3.82 1.09
CA LEU A 196 -3.67 4.10 1.79
C LEU A 196 -3.53 3.88 3.30
N ASN A 197 -2.92 2.77 3.70
CA ASN A 197 -2.65 2.43 5.10
C ASN A 197 -1.68 3.42 5.78
N ALA A 198 -0.74 4.01 5.04
CA ALA A 198 0.12 5.06 5.56
C ALA A 198 -0.63 6.37 5.77
N ALA A 199 -1.48 6.74 4.81
CA ALA A 199 -2.21 8.00 4.81
C ALA A 199 -3.34 8.08 5.84
N ASN A 200 -4.04 6.97 6.12
CA ASN A 200 -5.19 6.99 7.02
C ASN A 200 -5.34 5.68 7.83
N ASP A 201 -5.43 5.81 9.15
CA ASP A 201 -5.56 4.67 10.06
C ASP A 201 -6.89 3.94 9.92
N LEU A 202 -7.91 4.57 9.33
CA LEU A 202 -9.21 3.93 9.06
C LEU A 202 -9.07 2.69 8.19
N TYR A 203 -8.15 2.70 7.21
CA TYR A 203 -7.92 1.56 6.32
C TYR A 203 -7.29 0.35 7.04
N ARG A 204 -6.58 0.58 8.16
CA ARG A 204 -5.92 -0.48 8.95
C ARG A 204 -6.83 -1.18 9.95
N ARG A 205 -8.00 -0.59 10.27
CA ARG A 205 -8.92 -1.14 11.27
C ARG A 205 -9.74 -2.30 10.71
N GLU A 206 -10.39 -3.05 11.58
CA GLU A 206 -11.22 -4.23 11.24
C GLU A 206 -12.35 -3.91 10.24
N GLY A 207 -12.85 -2.66 10.21
CA GLY A 207 -13.80 -2.17 9.19
C GLY A 207 -13.18 -1.51 7.95
N GLY A 208 -11.86 -1.33 7.93
CA GLY A 208 -11.11 -0.62 6.88
C GLY A 208 -11.02 -1.37 5.55
N ARG A 209 -11.21 -2.70 5.56
CA ARG A 209 -11.18 -3.52 4.34
C ARG A 209 -12.24 -3.10 3.32
N VAL A 210 -13.45 -2.78 3.76
CA VAL A 210 -14.52 -2.32 2.85
C VAL A 210 -14.15 -0.97 2.22
N LEU A 211 -13.57 -0.05 3.00
CA LEU A 211 -13.08 1.23 2.51
C LEU A 211 -11.94 1.03 1.50
N LEU A 212 -10.96 0.20 1.83
CA LEU A 212 -9.85 -0.14 0.93
C LEU A 212 -10.36 -0.62 -0.43
N ALA A 213 -11.27 -1.59 -0.43
CA ALA A 213 -11.74 -2.15 -1.68
C ALA A 213 -12.60 -1.19 -2.51
N ARG A 214 -13.41 -0.33 -1.89
CA ARG A 214 -14.12 0.76 -2.61
C ARG A 214 -13.18 1.83 -3.16
N THR A 215 -12.03 2.00 -2.53
CA THR A 215 -10.96 2.87 -3.02
C THR A 215 -10.26 2.23 -4.23
N MET A 216 -10.08 0.91 -4.21
CA MET A 216 -9.45 0.13 -5.30
C MET A 216 -10.37 -0.17 -6.50
N TYR A 217 -11.69 -0.21 -6.27
CA TYR A 217 -12.72 -0.59 -7.24
C TYR A 217 -13.95 0.30 -7.06
N ALA A 218 -14.14 1.30 -7.92
CA ALA A 218 -15.23 2.26 -7.78
C ALA A 218 -16.61 1.59 -7.92
N GLY A 219 -16.70 0.54 -8.74
CA GLY A 219 -17.96 -0.16 -9.04
C GLY A 219 -18.25 -1.38 -8.17
N ILE A 220 -17.42 -1.69 -7.15
CA ILE A 220 -17.55 -2.92 -6.37
C ILE A 220 -18.91 -3.05 -5.68
N GLY A 221 -19.50 -1.95 -5.21
CA GLY A 221 -20.83 -1.96 -4.60
C GLY A 221 -21.95 -2.30 -5.59
N SER A 222 -21.83 -1.89 -6.85
CA SER A 222 -22.80 -2.23 -7.89
C SER A 222 -22.58 -3.64 -8.42
N ALA A 223 -21.32 -4.04 -8.61
CA ALA A 223 -20.94 -5.38 -9.05
C ALA A 223 -21.31 -6.45 -8.02
N TRP A 224 -21.23 -6.09 -6.73
CA TRP A 224 -21.46 -6.98 -5.60
C TRP A 224 -22.12 -6.22 -4.42
N PRO A 225 -23.45 -6.04 -4.45
CA PRO A 225 -24.18 -5.24 -3.45
C PRO A 225 -23.99 -5.70 -2.00
N ARG A 226 -23.81 -7.01 -1.78
CA ARG A 226 -23.63 -7.61 -0.45
C ARG A 226 -22.18 -7.68 0.03
N TYR A 227 -21.24 -7.13 -0.73
CA TYR A 227 -19.80 -7.16 -0.44
C TYR A 227 -19.46 -6.74 1.00
N ALA A 228 -20.06 -5.65 1.48
CA ALA A 228 -19.79 -5.13 2.82
C ALA A 228 -20.32 -6.03 3.94
N GLU A 229 -21.43 -6.76 3.71
CA GLU A 229 -21.98 -7.72 4.68
C GLU A 229 -21.10 -8.98 4.73
N GLU A 230 -20.72 -9.50 3.57
CA GLU A 230 -19.92 -10.73 3.43
C GLU A 230 -18.53 -10.56 4.06
N LEU A 231 -17.88 -9.40 3.88
CA LEU A 231 -16.58 -9.11 4.50
C LEU A 231 -16.60 -8.92 6.02
N ARG A 232 -17.75 -8.53 6.59
CA ARG A 232 -17.91 -8.39 8.04
C ARG A 232 -18.20 -9.73 8.73
N GLY A 233 -18.01 -10.86 8.03
CA GLY A 233 -18.17 -12.18 8.62
C GLY A 233 -19.63 -12.63 8.71
N HIS A 234 -20.53 -12.08 7.90
CA HIS A 234 -21.84 -12.71 7.65
C HIS A 234 -21.74 -13.87 6.64
N ALA A 235 -20.51 -14.25 6.27
CA ALA A 235 -20.25 -15.47 5.55
C ALA A 235 -20.80 -16.65 6.36
N THR A 236 -21.78 -17.33 5.79
CA THR A 236 -22.36 -18.55 6.35
C THR A 236 -21.23 -19.56 6.54
N ALA A 237 -21.02 -19.97 7.79
CA ALA A 237 -20.23 -21.16 8.06
C ALA A 237 -21.02 -22.35 7.50
N ASP A 238 -20.38 -23.21 6.71
CA ASP A 238 -20.97 -24.49 6.36
C ASP A 238 -21.17 -25.34 7.62
N LEU A 239 -21.83 -26.50 7.46
CA LEU A 239 -22.06 -27.45 8.53
C LEU A 239 -20.75 -27.99 9.18
N THR A 240 -19.58 -27.68 8.60
CA THR A 240 -18.25 -28.04 9.12
C THR A 240 -17.52 -26.88 9.80
N GLY A 241 -18.15 -25.70 9.88
CA GLY A 241 -17.54 -24.50 10.46
C GLY A 241 -16.58 -23.79 9.51
N ARG A 242 -16.49 -24.18 8.24
CA ARG A 242 -15.73 -23.43 7.25
C ARG A 242 -16.53 -22.24 6.78
N VAL A 243 -15.90 -21.08 6.83
CA VAL A 243 -16.42 -19.86 6.23
C VAL A 243 -16.52 -20.07 4.72
N VAL A 244 -17.74 -20.26 4.22
CA VAL A 244 -18.00 -20.29 2.79
C VAL A 244 -18.25 -18.86 2.36
N SER A 245 -17.28 -18.29 1.65
CA SER A 245 -17.45 -16.99 1.02
C SER A 245 -18.17 -17.18 -0.31
N SER A 246 -19.32 -16.53 -0.50
CA SER A 246 -19.97 -16.40 -1.81
C SER A 246 -19.30 -15.35 -2.70
N ALA A 247 -18.17 -14.81 -2.24
CA ALA A 247 -17.39 -13.83 -2.97
C ALA A 247 -16.99 -14.34 -4.36
N PRO A 248 -17.33 -13.61 -5.43
CA PRO A 248 -16.89 -13.97 -6.78
C PRO A 248 -15.35 -13.92 -6.93
N PHE A 249 -14.67 -13.08 -6.14
CA PHE A 249 -13.21 -12.97 -6.06
C PHE A 249 -12.78 -12.27 -4.76
N ASP A 250 -11.49 -12.39 -4.40
CA ASP A 250 -10.89 -11.56 -3.36
C ASP A 250 -10.36 -10.26 -3.97
N PRO A 251 -10.87 -9.07 -3.62
CA PRO A 251 -10.33 -7.80 -4.12
C PRO A 251 -8.91 -7.51 -3.64
N PHE A 252 -8.40 -8.30 -2.71
CA PHE A 252 -7.01 -8.29 -2.27
C PHE A 252 -6.20 -9.49 -2.77
N GLY A 253 -6.84 -10.36 -3.55
CA GLY A 253 -6.25 -11.54 -4.14
C GLY A 253 -5.22 -11.21 -5.20
N SER A 254 -4.28 -12.14 -5.36
CA SER A 254 -3.13 -12.03 -6.27
C SER A 254 -3.13 -13.15 -7.31
N SER A 255 -4.23 -13.88 -7.45
CA SER A 255 -4.29 -15.05 -8.33
C SER A 255 -4.47 -14.63 -9.78
N THR A 256 -4.16 -15.56 -10.68
CA THR A 256 -4.40 -15.38 -12.12
C THR A 256 -5.90 -15.29 -12.42
N ASP A 257 -6.70 -16.02 -11.66
CA ASP A 257 -8.16 -16.02 -11.76
C ASP A 257 -8.74 -14.66 -11.33
N ASP A 258 -8.20 -14.06 -10.27
CA ASP A 258 -8.61 -12.72 -9.81
C ASP A 258 -8.35 -11.68 -10.91
N LEU A 259 -7.17 -11.71 -11.56
CA LEU A 259 -6.86 -10.78 -12.65
C LEU A 259 -7.80 -11.00 -13.85
N LEU A 260 -8.05 -12.25 -14.25
CA LEU A 260 -8.98 -12.57 -15.34
C LEU A 260 -10.37 -12.03 -15.06
N LEU A 261 -10.87 -12.19 -13.84
CA LEU A 261 -12.16 -11.68 -13.43
C LEU A 261 -12.19 -10.15 -13.46
N VAL A 262 -11.16 -9.49 -12.93
CA VAL A 262 -11.04 -8.03 -12.96
C VAL A 262 -11.07 -7.50 -14.39
N VAL A 263 -10.35 -8.13 -15.31
CA VAL A 263 -10.29 -7.74 -16.72
C VAL A 263 -11.62 -7.99 -17.43
N ARG A 264 -12.20 -9.18 -17.30
CA ARG A 264 -13.50 -9.54 -17.92
C ARG A 264 -14.65 -8.65 -17.45
N HIS A 265 -14.57 -8.16 -16.22
CA HIS A 265 -15.59 -7.29 -15.62
C HIS A 265 -15.09 -5.86 -15.38
N ARG A 266 -14.06 -5.41 -16.12
CA ARG A 266 -13.41 -4.10 -15.91
C ARG A 266 -14.40 -2.94 -15.94
N ALA A 267 -15.35 -2.96 -16.87
CA ALA A 267 -16.38 -1.92 -16.98
C ALA A 267 -17.26 -1.83 -15.72
N THR A 268 -17.69 -2.97 -15.17
CA THR A 268 -18.56 -3.02 -13.99
C THR A 268 -17.78 -2.76 -12.70
N LEU A 269 -16.58 -3.34 -12.56
CA LEU A 269 -15.76 -3.20 -11.35
C LEU A 269 -15.09 -1.83 -11.25
N SER A 270 -14.79 -1.19 -12.40
CA SER A 270 -14.09 0.08 -12.47
C SER A 270 -12.83 0.11 -11.59
N PRO A 271 -11.85 -0.80 -11.83
CA PRO A 271 -10.61 -0.83 -11.07
C PRO A 271 -9.86 0.49 -11.22
N ARG A 272 -9.35 1.03 -10.12
CA ARG A 272 -8.63 2.31 -10.08
C ARG A 272 -7.61 2.36 -8.95
N ILE A 273 -6.76 3.38 -8.99
CA ILE A 273 -5.96 3.83 -7.85
C ILE A 273 -6.66 5.03 -7.22
N GLY A 274 -7.55 4.77 -6.26
CA GLY A 274 -8.19 5.83 -5.46
C GLY A 274 -7.26 6.41 -4.39
N ARG A 275 -7.46 7.68 -4.05
CA ARG A 275 -6.77 8.39 -2.98
C ARG A 275 -7.54 8.27 -1.65
N PRO A 276 -6.95 8.67 -0.51
CA PRO A 276 -7.69 8.78 0.74
C PRO A 276 -8.89 9.71 0.58
N GLY A 277 -10.10 9.23 0.91
CA GLY A 277 -11.34 9.97 0.74
C GLY A 277 -12.06 9.73 -0.59
N ASP A 278 -11.46 9.00 -1.53
CA ASP A 278 -12.10 8.68 -2.81
C ASP A 278 -13.11 7.53 -2.71
N GLU A 279 -13.33 6.92 -1.54
CA GLU A 279 -14.37 5.90 -1.37
C GLU A 279 -15.70 6.37 -1.96
N ALA A 280 -16.11 5.76 -3.09
CA ALA A 280 -17.22 6.26 -3.89
C ALA A 280 -18.49 6.43 -3.04
N ASP A 281 -19.20 7.54 -3.27
CA ASP A 281 -20.41 8.01 -2.56
C ASP A 281 -21.34 6.86 -2.18
N GLY A 282 -21.16 6.41 -0.96
CA GLY A 282 -21.92 5.34 -0.36
C GLY A 282 -21.57 5.38 1.09
N ALA A 283 -22.04 6.46 1.74
CA ALA A 283 -21.88 6.74 3.16
C ALA A 283 -21.61 5.45 3.90
N VAL A 284 -20.36 5.27 4.37
CA VAL A 284 -20.09 4.28 5.40
C VAL A 284 -20.75 4.83 6.65
N VAL A 285 -22.08 4.73 6.67
CA VAL A 285 -22.80 4.72 7.91
C VAL A 285 -22.34 3.42 8.55
N ILE A 286 -21.51 3.54 9.57
CA ILE A 286 -21.32 2.50 10.57
C ILE A 286 -22.68 2.40 11.27
N ARG A 287 -23.68 1.85 10.58
CA ARG A 287 -25.00 1.55 11.11
C ARG A 287 -25.00 0.08 11.41
N ASP A 288 -25.13 -0.17 12.70
CA ASP A 288 -25.37 -1.48 13.25
C ASP A 288 -26.70 -2.03 12.70
N THR A 289 -26.71 -3.33 12.41
CA THR A 289 -27.85 -4.24 12.18
C THR A 289 -28.62 -4.31 10.84
N SER A 290 -28.67 -5.56 10.36
CA SER A 290 -29.76 -6.31 9.68
C SER A 290 -30.07 -6.13 8.18
N VAL A 291 -29.94 -7.27 7.48
CA VAL A 291 -30.55 -7.75 6.22
C VAL A 291 -31.39 -6.73 5.44
N HIS A 292 -30.93 -6.40 4.22
CA HIS A 292 -31.70 -5.65 3.23
C HIS A 292 -32.90 -6.45 2.72
N LEU A 293 -34.02 -6.32 3.41
CA LEU A 293 -35.33 -6.72 2.93
C LEU A 293 -36.00 -5.52 2.26
N VAL A 294 -36.47 -5.69 1.03
CA VAL A 294 -37.25 -4.67 0.32
C VAL A 294 -38.72 -5.05 0.41
N ARG A 295 -39.57 -4.10 0.80
CA ARG A 295 -41.00 -4.35 0.92
C ARG A 295 -41.64 -4.43 -0.47
N ASN A 296 -42.16 -5.60 -0.83
CA ASN A 296 -42.82 -5.80 -2.12
C ASN A 296 -44.09 -4.92 -2.18
N PRO A 297 -44.21 -4.01 -3.16
CA PRO A 297 -45.31 -3.05 -3.22
C PRO A 297 -46.68 -3.69 -3.54
N ARG A 298 -46.72 -4.95 -3.98
CA ARG A 298 -47.97 -5.68 -4.25
C ARG A 298 -48.45 -6.55 -3.09
N THR A 299 -47.54 -7.17 -2.35
CA THR A 299 -47.87 -8.11 -1.26
C THR A 299 -47.69 -7.49 0.13
N GLY A 300 -46.87 -6.43 0.24
CA GLY A 300 -46.53 -5.79 1.52
C GLY A 300 -45.53 -6.59 2.36
N GLU A 301 -45.12 -7.77 1.89
CA GLU A 301 -44.14 -8.63 2.53
C GLU A 301 -42.71 -8.15 2.26
N LEU A 302 -41.82 -8.46 3.19
CA LEU A 302 -40.39 -8.17 3.08
C LEU A 302 -39.73 -9.27 2.27
N GLU A 303 -39.30 -8.95 1.05
CA GLU A 303 -38.64 -9.90 0.16
C GLU A 303 -37.13 -9.65 0.09
N PRO A 304 -36.32 -10.72 -0.02
CA PRO A 304 -34.89 -10.58 -0.30
C PRO A 304 -34.68 -10.04 -1.72
N VAL A 305 -33.73 -9.12 -1.87
CA VAL A 305 -33.37 -8.52 -3.17
C VAL A 305 -32.89 -9.62 -4.12
N ARG A 306 -33.57 -9.80 -5.26
CA ARG A 306 -33.09 -10.66 -6.34
C ARG A 306 -31.99 -9.93 -7.14
N PRO A 307 -30.86 -10.58 -7.45
CA PRO A 307 -29.79 -9.95 -8.22
C PRO A 307 -30.24 -9.64 -9.65
N GLU A 308 -29.79 -8.51 -10.20
CA GLU A 308 -30.09 -8.13 -11.59
C GLU A 308 -29.41 -9.08 -12.59
N PRO A 309 -30.06 -9.36 -13.74
CA PRO A 309 -29.43 -10.11 -14.83
C PRO A 309 -28.14 -9.41 -15.29
N GLY A 310 -27.00 -10.10 -15.19
CA GLY A 310 -25.68 -9.56 -15.57
C GLY A 310 -24.80 -9.08 -14.40
N SER A 311 -25.31 -9.08 -13.16
CA SER A 311 -24.47 -8.91 -11.97
C SER A 311 -23.54 -10.11 -11.75
N LEU A 312 -22.39 -9.91 -11.08
CA LEU A 312 -21.49 -11.02 -10.72
C LEU A 312 -22.21 -12.08 -9.87
N GLN A 313 -23.12 -11.67 -8.99
CA GLN A 313 -23.97 -12.58 -8.22
C GLN A 313 -24.88 -13.46 -9.09
N ALA A 314 -25.32 -13.00 -10.26
CA ALA A 314 -26.09 -13.81 -11.19
C ALA A 314 -25.24 -14.89 -11.89
N TRP A 315 -23.94 -14.61 -12.10
CA TRP A 315 -23.00 -15.52 -12.75
C TRP A 315 -22.43 -16.59 -11.81
N HIS A 316 -22.13 -16.23 -10.56
CA HIS A 316 -21.60 -17.17 -9.56
C HIS A 316 -22.68 -18.02 -8.87
N GLY A 317 -23.92 -17.88 -9.32
CA GLY A 317 -25.06 -18.65 -8.84
C GLY A 317 -25.64 -18.06 -7.55
N SER A 318 -26.90 -17.62 -7.61
CA SER A 318 -27.74 -17.62 -6.41
C SER A 318 -27.62 -18.98 -5.73
N GLU A 319 -27.64 -19.05 -4.39
CA GLU A 319 -27.51 -20.28 -3.57
C GLU A 319 -28.22 -21.53 -4.14
N ALA A 320 -29.31 -21.35 -4.90
CA ALA A 320 -29.99 -22.38 -5.68
C ALA A 320 -29.09 -23.20 -6.65
N ASN A 321 -28.08 -22.60 -7.31
CA ASN A 321 -27.18 -23.32 -8.22
C ASN A 321 -26.11 -24.12 -7.47
N VAL A 322 -25.70 -23.68 -6.29
CA VAL A 322 -24.77 -24.42 -5.42
C VAL A 322 -25.47 -25.66 -4.83
N LEU A 323 -26.76 -25.54 -4.48
CA LEU A 323 -27.56 -26.67 -4.00
C LEU A 323 -27.91 -27.68 -5.11
N ALA A 324 -28.07 -27.23 -6.36
CA ALA A 324 -28.37 -28.12 -7.49
C ALA A 324 -27.18 -29.01 -7.91
N HIS A 325 -25.94 -28.59 -7.62
CA HIS A 325 -24.73 -29.36 -7.95
C HIS A 325 -24.18 -30.22 -6.80
N GLN A 326 -24.81 -30.19 -5.61
CA GLN A 326 -24.41 -31.01 -4.45
C GLN A 326 -25.23 -32.28 -4.24
N LEU A 327 -26.22 -32.57 -5.09
CA LEU A 327 -26.95 -33.85 -5.05
C LEU A 327 -26.51 -34.77 -6.20
N PRO A 328 -25.80 -35.88 -5.92
CA PRO A 328 -25.52 -36.88 -6.93
C PRO A 328 -26.81 -37.70 -7.16
N GLY A 329 -27.45 -37.47 -8.31
CA GLY A 329 -28.47 -38.36 -8.87
C GLY A 329 -29.91 -38.01 -8.50
N GLY A 330 -30.59 -37.27 -9.39
CA GLY A 330 -32.04 -37.08 -9.33
C GLY A 330 -32.56 -36.35 -10.55
N SER A 331 -32.96 -37.10 -11.58
CA SER A 331 -33.66 -36.56 -12.76
C SER A 331 -35.01 -35.95 -12.37
N PRO A 332 -35.43 -34.79 -12.90
CA PRO A 332 -36.72 -34.18 -12.55
C PRO A 332 -37.83 -34.80 -13.40
N ALA A 333 -38.29 -35.98 -13.00
CA ALA A 333 -39.54 -36.56 -13.48
C ALA A 333 -40.44 -36.85 -12.27
N GLY A 334 -41.29 -35.88 -11.90
CA GLY A 334 -42.27 -36.09 -10.83
C GLY A 334 -42.72 -34.84 -10.07
N LEU A 335 -43.24 -33.84 -10.78
CA LEU A 335 -44.09 -32.81 -10.17
C LEU A 335 -45.41 -32.75 -10.95
N ARG A 336 -46.16 -33.86 -10.88
CA ARG A 336 -47.60 -33.89 -11.04
C ARG A 336 -48.15 -34.59 -9.79
N ASP A 337 -49.23 -34.03 -9.27
CA ASP A 337 -50.07 -34.55 -8.19
C ASP A 337 -49.58 -34.30 -6.75
N TYR A 338 -49.76 -33.07 -6.28
CA TYR A 338 -50.18 -32.81 -4.90
C TYR A 338 -51.16 -31.61 -4.88
N SER A 339 -52.29 -31.77 -5.56
CA SER A 339 -53.51 -31.00 -5.29
C SER A 339 -54.59 -31.95 -4.76
N ALA A 340 -54.59 -32.24 -3.46
CA ALA A 340 -55.75 -32.65 -2.67
C ALA A 340 -55.27 -33.19 -1.32
N ALA A 341 -55.38 -32.39 -0.26
CA ALA A 341 -55.75 -32.84 1.09
C ALA A 341 -55.51 -31.73 2.12
N GLN A 342 -56.30 -30.65 2.10
CA GLN A 342 -56.67 -29.89 3.31
C GLN A 342 -58.06 -29.25 3.11
N GLN A 343 -59.10 -30.10 3.17
CA GLN A 343 -60.38 -29.75 3.76
C GLN A 343 -60.56 -30.68 4.96
N GLY A 344 -60.65 -30.08 6.14
CA GLY A 344 -60.72 -30.72 7.44
C GLY A 344 -60.41 -29.68 8.51
#